data_AF-A0A956Z8X5-F1
#
_entry.id   AF-A0A956Z8X5-F1
#
_cell.length_a   1.000
_cell.length_b   1.000
_cell.length_c   1.000
_cell.angle_alpha   90.00
_cell.angle_beta   90.00
_cell.angle_gamma   90.00
#
_symmetry.space_group_name_H-M   'P 1'
#
loop_
_entity.id
_entity.type
_entity.pdbx_description
1 polymer ?
#
loop_
_entity_poly.entity_id
_entity_poly.type
_entity_poly.pdbx_seq_one_letter_code
_entity_poly.pdbx_strand_id
1 'polypeptide(L)'
;MMDCRGVDLAKCSDVGYIWQFLHDLPVEIGMTKITQPYVFPYCGLVPEDQGVTGSVIIAESHLTFHSFTQKDYFFFDLFSCKPFDVEYVMERVIRAFGVTHPEVHCVERGREFPRTEADPTRSFTDPTTDFNTPISVPPVTAAAAGVLVH
;
A
#
# COMPACT_ATOMS: atom_id res chain seq x y z
N MET A 1 4.78 7.01 4.46
CA MET A 1 3.88 7.59 5.39
C MET A 1 3.63 8.99 4.96
N MET A 2 2.35 9.25 4.99
CA MET A 2 1.85 10.58 5.12
C MET A 2 1.14 10.63 6.44
N ASP A 3 1.57 11.59 7.24
CA ASP A 3 1.01 11.98 8.52
C ASP A 3 0.03 13.12 8.22
N CYS A 4 -1.27 12.80 8.15
CA CYS A 4 -2.26 13.69 7.57
C CYS A 4 -3.20 14.25 8.63
N ARG A 5 -3.20 15.58 8.79
CA ARG A 5 -4.12 16.34 9.67
C ARG A 5 -5.05 17.25 8.89
N GLY A 6 -6.21 17.54 9.48
CA GLY A 6 -7.21 18.43 8.90
C GLY A 6 -7.77 17.83 7.63
N VAL A 7 -8.57 16.78 7.81
CA VAL A 7 -8.97 15.84 6.77
C VAL A 7 -10.50 15.84 6.61
N ASP A 8 -10.98 15.31 5.49
CA ASP A 8 -12.40 15.08 5.24
C ASP A 8 -12.87 13.87 6.05
N LEU A 9 -13.43 14.15 7.24
CA LEU A 9 -13.90 13.13 8.18
C LEU A 9 -14.93 12.18 7.57
N ALA A 10 -15.76 12.64 6.63
CA ALA A 10 -16.76 11.79 5.98
C ALA A 10 -16.07 10.72 5.15
N LYS A 11 -15.04 11.09 4.39
CA LYS A 11 -14.25 10.15 3.58
C LYS A 11 -13.35 9.26 4.42
N CYS A 12 -12.73 9.81 5.46
CA CYS A 12 -11.88 9.04 6.37
C CYS A 12 -12.65 8.03 7.24
N SER A 13 -13.98 8.16 7.32
CA SER A 13 -14.88 7.21 8.00
C SER A 13 -15.57 6.23 7.04
N ASP A 14 -15.46 6.45 5.73
CA ASP A 14 -16.17 5.67 4.71
C ASP A 14 -15.31 4.49 4.25
N VAL A 15 -15.69 3.30 4.72
CA VAL A 15 -15.04 2.03 4.37
C VAL A 15 -15.03 1.78 2.86
N GLY A 16 -16.13 2.11 2.16
CA GLY A 16 -16.24 1.91 0.71
C GLY A 16 -15.35 2.86 -0.07
N TYR A 17 -15.31 4.13 0.35
CA TYR A 17 -14.42 5.13 -0.24
C TYR A 17 -12.94 4.75 -0.08
N ILE A 18 -12.53 4.35 1.13
CA ILE A 18 -11.16 3.93 1.43
C ILE A 18 -10.81 2.65 0.67
N TRP A 19 -11.74 1.70 0.58
CA TRP A 19 -11.56 0.49 -0.23
C TRP A 19 -11.30 0.84 -1.70
N GLN A 20 -12.09 1.74 -2.28
CA GLN A 20 -11.94 2.16 -3.67
C GLN A 20 -10.61 2.90 -3.87
N PHE A 21 -10.23 3.77 -2.95
CA PHE A 21 -8.94 4.46 -2.98
C PHE A 21 -7.75 3.47 -2.98
N LEU A 22 -7.75 2.49 -2.08
CA LEU A 22 -6.73 1.45 -2.02
C LEU A 22 -6.79 0.49 -3.21
N HIS A 23 -7.95 0.36 -3.87
CA HIS A 23 -8.09 -0.40 -5.11
C HIS A 23 -7.45 0.33 -6.29
N ASP A 24 -7.68 1.64 -6.43
CA ASP A 24 -7.32 2.40 -7.62
C ASP A 24 -5.86 2.86 -7.60
N LEU A 25 -5.38 3.35 -6.44
CA LEU A 25 -4.06 3.98 -6.35
C LEU A 25 -2.93 3.08 -6.88
N PRO A 26 -2.84 1.78 -6.52
CA PRO A 26 -1.80 0.92 -7.09
C PRO A 26 -1.81 0.88 -8.63
N VAL A 27 -2.99 0.89 -9.25
CA VAL A 27 -3.12 0.87 -10.72
C VAL A 27 -2.65 2.20 -11.32
N GLU A 28 -3.03 3.32 -10.69
CA GLU A 28 -2.61 4.66 -11.11
C GLU A 28 -1.08 4.81 -11.12
N ILE A 29 -0.38 4.20 -10.16
CA ILE A 29 1.09 4.28 -10.05
C ILE A 29 1.84 3.08 -10.66
N GLY A 30 1.17 2.28 -11.50
CA GLY A 30 1.80 1.19 -12.24
C GLY A 30 2.23 -0.02 -11.40
N MET A 31 1.60 -0.22 -10.24
CA MET A 31 1.83 -1.35 -9.34
C MET A 31 0.82 -2.47 -9.55
N THR A 32 1.25 -3.71 -9.36
CA THR A 32 0.40 -4.90 -9.48
C THR A 32 -0.13 -5.29 -8.12
N LYS A 33 -1.46 -5.28 -7.95
CA LYS A 33 -2.14 -5.81 -6.77
C LYS A 33 -2.03 -7.34 -6.72
N ILE A 34 -1.68 -7.89 -5.57
CA ILE A 34 -1.74 -9.34 -5.28
C ILE A 34 -3.09 -9.67 -4.65
N THR A 35 -3.60 -8.82 -3.77
CA THR A 35 -4.87 -9.02 -3.06
C THR A 35 -5.88 -7.94 -3.41
N GLN A 36 -7.15 -8.20 -3.11
CA GLN A 36 -8.12 -7.11 -2.95
C GLN A 36 -7.78 -6.31 -1.68
N PRO A 37 -8.14 -5.01 -1.61
CA PRO A 37 -8.05 -4.27 -0.37
C PRO A 37 -8.91 -4.91 0.72
N TYR A 38 -8.37 -5.01 1.92
CA TYR A 38 -9.10 -5.41 3.12
C TYR A 38 -9.26 -4.18 4.01
N VAL A 39 -10.49 -3.70 4.15
CA VAL A 39 -10.83 -2.46 4.85
C VAL A 39 -11.94 -2.72 5.85
N PHE A 40 -11.77 -2.26 7.08
CA PHE A 40 -12.71 -2.52 8.18
C PHE A 40 -12.69 -1.36 9.19
N PRO A 41 -13.82 -1.10 9.87
CA PRO A 41 -13.86 -0.15 10.97
C PRO A 41 -13.00 -0.65 12.13
N TYR A 42 -12.24 0.25 12.74
CA TYR A 42 -11.42 -0.01 13.90
C TYR A 42 -11.96 0.80 15.09
N CYS A 43 -12.02 0.17 16.26
CA CYS A 43 -12.30 0.83 17.52
C CYS A 43 -11.21 0.38 18.50
N GLY A 44 -10.35 1.31 18.90
CA GLY A 44 -9.31 1.05 19.89
C GLY A 44 -9.86 0.91 21.31
N LEU A 45 -8.93 0.97 22.28
CA LEU A 45 -9.26 0.87 23.71
C LEU A 45 -9.97 2.11 24.25
N VAL A 46 -9.72 3.27 23.62
CA VAL A 46 -10.38 4.54 23.94
C VAL A 46 -11.21 5.01 22.74
N PRO A 47 -12.34 5.71 22.96
CA PRO A 47 -13.22 6.17 21.88
C PRO A 47 -12.50 6.99 20.80
N GLU A 48 -11.47 7.74 21.19
CA GLU A 48 -10.71 8.62 20.29
C GLU A 48 -9.87 7.85 19.27
N ASP A 49 -9.66 6.54 19.49
CA ASP A 49 -8.96 5.65 18.56
C ASP A 49 -9.89 5.02 17.52
N GLN A 50 -11.15 5.47 17.43
CA GLN A 50 -12.09 5.00 16.43
C GLN A 50 -11.76 5.55 15.02
N GLY A 51 -11.88 4.70 14.02
CA GLY A 51 -11.78 5.07 12.61
C GLY A 51 -11.84 3.87 11.69
N VAL A 52 -11.06 3.89 10.60
CA VAL A 52 -11.03 2.85 9.58
C VAL A 52 -9.58 2.41 9.35
N THR A 53 -9.37 1.10 9.30
CA THR A 53 -8.10 0.50 8.91
C THR A 53 -8.28 -0.20 7.57
N GLY A 54 -7.29 -0.04 6.68
CA GLY A 54 -7.28 -0.68 5.38
C GLY A 54 -5.87 -1.05 4.94
N SER A 55 -5.75 -2.16 4.20
CA SER A 55 -4.50 -2.52 3.54
C SER A 55 -4.72 -3.22 2.22
N VAL A 56 -3.74 -3.12 1.33
CA VAL A 56 -3.68 -3.90 0.08
C VAL A 56 -2.25 -4.37 -0.14
N ILE A 57 -2.10 -5.65 -0.47
CA ILE A 57 -0.81 -6.24 -0.82
C ILE A 57 -0.60 -6.07 -2.32
N ILE A 58 0.57 -5.52 -2.67
CA ILE A 58 1.04 -5.39 -4.05
C ILE A 58 2.29 -6.24 -4.21
N ALA A 59 2.75 -6.44 -5.46
CA ALA A 59 3.96 -7.20 -5.74
C ALA A 59 5.12 -6.72 -4.85
N GLU A 60 5.52 -7.59 -3.93
CA GLU A 60 6.68 -7.44 -3.03
C GLU A 60 6.59 -6.29 -2.01
N SER A 61 5.39 -5.74 -1.77
CA SER A 61 5.22 -4.59 -0.88
C SER A 61 3.75 -4.40 -0.46
N HIS A 62 3.35 -3.22 0.03
CA HIS A 62 2.00 -2.99 0.54
C HIS A 62 1.65 -1.50 0.62
N LEU A 63 0.34 -1.24 0.66
CA LEU A 63 -0.21 0.04 1.12
C LEU A 63 -1.01 -0.19 2.40
N THR A 64 -0.92 0.75 3.35
CA THR A 64 -1.73 0.76 4.58
C THR A 64 -2.37 2.12 4.80
N PHE A 65 -3.55 2.10 5.43
CA PHE A 65 -4.33 3.29 5.77
C PHE A 65 -4.93 3.09 7.16
N HIS A 66 -4.76 4.08 8.04
CA HIS A 66 -5.34 4.08 9.38
C HIS A 66 -5.87 5.47 9.71
N SER A 67 -7.20 5.64 9.75
CA SER A 67 -7.83 6.88 10.20
C SER A 67 -8.21 6.85 11.67
N PHE A 68 -8.23 8.04 12.27
CA PHE A 68 -8.68 8.31 13.63
C PHE A 68 -9.63 9.51 13.55
N THR A 69 -10.92 9.24 13.40
CA THR A 69 -11.90 10.24 12.98
C THR A 69 -12.16 11.28 14.07
N GLN A 70 -12.06 10.89 15.34
CA GLN A 70 -12.15 11.83 16.47
C GLN A 70 -10.90 12.71 16.61
N LYS A 71 -9.79 12.33 15.99
CA LYS A 71 -8.51 13.06 16.04
C LYS A 71 -8.25 13.90 14.79
N ASP A 72 -9.15 13.88 13.81
CA ASP A 72 -8.98 14.59 12.53
C ASP A 72 -7.64 14.23 11.85
N TYR A 73 -7.36 12.92 11.85
CA TYR A 73 -6.04 12.38 11.52
C TYR A 73 -6.14 11.06 10.73
N PHE A 74 -5.21 10.83 9.80
CA PHE A 74 -4.90 9.47 9.33
C PHE A 74 -3.41 9.28 9.01
N PHE A 75 -2.96 8.03 9.10
CA PHE A 75 -1.69 7.56 8.56
C PHE A 75 -1.92 6.84 7.25
N PHE A 76 -1.07 7.10 6.27
CA PHE A 76 -1.08 6.38 4.99
C PHE A 76 0.34 5.97 4.60
N ASP A 77 0.59 4.69 4.40
CA ASP A 77 1.87 4.19 3.92
C ASP A 77 1.75 3.60 2.52
N LEU A 78 2.78 3.89 1.73
CA LEU A 78 3.02 3.27 0.45
C LEU A 78 4.45 2.76 0.46
N PHE A 79 4.58 1.44 0.56
CA PHE A 79 5.82 0.75 0.31
C PHE A 79 5.77 0.19 -1.10
N SER A 80 6.82 0.40 -1.90
CA SER A 80 6.93 -0.25 -3.20
C SER A 80 8.36 -0.62 -3.51
N CYS A 81 8.56 -1.83 -4.06
CA CYS A 81 9.83 -2.31 -4.61
C CYS A 81 10.17 -1.73 -6.01
N LYS A 82 9.26 -0.93 -6.59
CA LYS A 82 9.46 -0.20 -7.84
C LYS A 82 9.45 1.30 -7.57
N PRO A 83 10.24 2.11 -8.31
CA PRO A 83 10.14 3.55 -8.21
C PRO A 83 8.75 4.03 -8.65
N PHE A 84 8.25 5.07 -8.01
CA PHE A 84 7.00 5.73 -8.33
C PHE A 84 7.15 7.24 -8.12
N ASP A 85 6.22 8.01 -8.69
CA ASP A 85 6.16 9.45 -8.52
C ASP A 85 5.57 9.79 -7.14
N VAL A 86 6.45 10.15 -6.21
CA VAL A 86 6.08 10.51 -4.83
C VAL A 86 5.19 11.76 -4.80
N GLU A 87 5.47 12.73 -5.66
CA GLU A 87 4.74 14.01 -5.71
C GLU A 87 3.31 13.77 -6.20
N TYR A 88 3.15 12.93 -7.22
CA TYR A 88 1.84 12.47 -7.68
C TYR A 88 1.05 11.79 -6.55
N VAL A 89 1.66 10.83 -5.84
CA VAL A 89 1.00 10.11 -4.73
C VAL A 89 0.58 11.07 -3.63
N MET A 90 1.48 11.98 -3.24
CA MET A 90 1.21 12.99 -2.22
C MET A 90 0.01 13.86 -2.62
N GLU A 91 0.02 14.43 -3.82
CA GLU A 91 -1.10 15.24 -4.30
C GLU A 91 -2.40 14.44 -4.39
N ARG A 92 -2.31 13.19 -4.83
CA ARG A 92 -3.46 12.28 -4.94
C ARG A 92 -4.10 12.02 -3.59
N VAL A 93 -3.30 11.79 -2.53
CA VAL A 93 -3.77 11.62 -1.15
C VAL A 93 -4.39 12.92 -0.62
N ILE A 94 -3.69 14.06 -0.79
CA ILE A 94 -4.16 15.37 -0.34
C ILE A 94 -5.53 15.70 -0.93
N ARG A 95 -5.68 15.56 -2.26
CA ARG A 95 -6.95 15.84 -2.95
C ARG A 95 -8.04 14.84 -2.58
N ALA A 96 -7.70 13.56 -2.42
CA ALA A 96 -8.68 12.53 -2.09
C ALA A 96 -9.33 12.78 -0.73
N PHE A 97 -8.53 13.11 0.27
CA PHE A 97 -8.98 13.22 1.66
C PHE A 97 -9.05 14.65 2.19
N GLY A 98 -8.90 15.67 1.31
CA GLY A 98 -8.99 17.07 1.70
C GLY A 98 -7.96 17.49 2.74
N VAL A 99 -6.77 16.89 2.72
CA VAL A 99 -5.74 17.10 3.75
C VAL A 99 -5.22 18.53 3.70
N THR A 100 -5.21 19.22 4.84
CA THR A 100 -4.73 20.61 4.95
C THR A 100 -3.31 20.71 5.51
N HIS A 101 -2.87 19.73 6.31
CA HIS A 101 -1.56 19.70 6.93
C HIS A 101 -0.90 18.33 6.72
N PRO A 102 -0.40 18.05 5.49
CA PRO A 102 0.32 16.81 5.20
C PRO A 102 1.77 16.90 5.70
N GLU A 103 2.25 15.82 6.31
CA GLU A 103 3.66 15.59 6.60
C GLU A 103 4.09 14.29 5.89
N VAL A 104 5.24 14.29 5.21
CA VAL A 104 5.66 13.22 4.28
C VAL A 104 7.08 12.82 4.62
N HIS A 105 7.37 11.53 4.81
CA HIS A 105 8.74 11.07 5.00
C HIS A 105 9.14 9.99 3.99
N CYS A 106 10.05 10.31 3.07
CA CYS A 106 10.55 9.32 2.11
C CYS A 106 11.83 8.64 2.59
N VAL A 107 11.86 7.30 2.53
CA VAL A 107 13.02 6.48 2.89
C VAL A 107 13.30 5.43 1.82
N GLU A 108 14.52 5.42 1.29
CA GLU A 108 14.97 4.33 0.43
C GLU A 108 15.31 3.09 1.26
N ARG A 109 14.81 1.93 0.86
CA ARG A 109 15.03 0.65 1.55
C ARG A 109 15.71 -0.35 0.61
N GLY A 110 16.46 -1.29 1.20
CA GLY A 110 17.09 -2.37 0.44
C GLY A 110 18.30 -1.95 -0.41
N ARG A 111 19.05 -0.93 0.02
CA ARG A 111 20.29 -0.49 -0.67
C ARG A 111 21.30 -1.63 -0.86
N GLU A 112 21.37 -2.54 0.12
CA GLU A 112 22.24 -3.72 0.12
C GLU A 112 21.47 -5.02 -0.14
N PHE A 113 20.22 -4.94 -0.59
CA PHE A 113 19.41 -6.13 -0.80
C PHE A 113 20.01 -6.98 -1.93
N PRO A 114 20.30 -8.27 -1.70
CA PRO A 114 20.96 -9.12 -2.69
C PRO A 114 20.06 -9.31 -3.90
N ARG A 115 20.44 -8.68 -5.02
CA ARG A 115 19.75 -8.82 -6.30
C ARG A 115 20.16 -10.15 -6.91
N THR A 116 19.20 -11.03 -7.15
CA THR A 116 19.43 -12.17 -8.04
C THR A 116 19.30 -11.63 -9.47
N GLU A 117 20.37 -11.66 -10.26
CA GLU A 117 20.30 -11.35 -11.69
C GLU A 117 19.22 -12.23 -12.32
N ALA A 118 18.27 -11.63 -13.03
CA ALA A 118 17.25 -12.39 -13.74
C ALA A 118 17.94 -13.19 -14.86
N ASP A 119 17.86 -14.51 -14.79
CA ASP A 119 18.30 -15.38 -15.88
C ASP A 119 17.37 -15.16 -17.10
N PRO A 120 17.87 -14.60 -18.22
CA PRO A 120 17.04 -14.27 -19.39
C PRO A 120 16.42 -15.51 -20.06
N THR A 121 16.78 -16.72 -19.64
CA THR A 121 16.23 -17.98 -20.18
C THR A 121 15.02 -18.52 -19.44
N ARG A 122 14.62 -17.93 -18.30
CA ARG A 122 13.46 -18.41 -17.52
C ARG A 122 12.19 -17.62 -17.83
N SER A 123 11.32 -18.19 -18.65
CA SER A 123 9.94 -17.72 -18.84
C SER A 123 9.06 -18.08 -17.64
N PHE A 124 8.25 -17.13 -17.17
CA PHE A 124 7.23 -17.35 -16.15
C PHE A 124 6.18 -18.34 -16.69
N THR A 125 6.15 -19.57 -16.17
CA THR A 125 5.10 -20.54 -16.47
C THR A 125 3.96 -20.36 -15.46
N ASP A 126 2.74 -20.14 -15.98
CA ASP A 126 1.51 -20.03 -15.18
C ASP A 126 1.31 -21.29 -14.32
N PRO A 127 1.24 -21.18 -12.98
CA PRO A 127 1.10 -22.33 -12.09
C PRO A 127 -0.28 -22.99 -12.14
N THR A 128 -1.24 -22.46 -12.89
CA THR A 128 -2.61 -23.03 -12.97
C THR A 128 -2.77 -24.21 -13.93
N THR A 129 -1.74 -24.57 -14.71
CA THR A 129 -1.83 -25.64 -15.73
C THR A 129 -1.40 -27.05 -15.30
N ASP A 130 -0.93 -27.27 -14.07
CA ASP A 130 -0.45 -28.62 -13.67
C ASP A 130 -0.97 -29.07 -12.29
N PHE A 131 -2.08 -29.82 -12.30
CA PHE A 131 -2.79 -30.30 -11.11
C PHE A 131 -2.15 -31.53 -10.42
N ASN A 132 -0.97 -32.01 -10.86
CA ASN A 132 -0.43 -33.29 -10.36
C ASN A 132 1.03 -33.27 -9.86
N THR A 133 1.55 -32.11 -9.49
CA THR A 133 2.87 -31.99 -8.83
C THR A 133 2.68 -31.63 -7.35
N PRO A 134 3.40 -32.26 -6.40
CA PRO A 134 3.41 -31.79 -5.01
C PRO A 134 3.82 -30.31 -5.01
N ILE A 135 3.10 -29.48 -4.26
CA ILE A 135 3.34 -28.04 -4.16
C ILE A 135 4.77 -27.80 -3.67
N SER A 136 5.69 -27.66 -4.62
CA SER A 136 6.99 -27.06 -4.38
C SER A 136 6.75 -25.57 -4.42
N VAL A 137 6.78 -24.95 -3.24
CA VAL A 137 6.74 -23.49 -3.10
C VAL A 137 7.87 -22.95 -3.98
N PRO A 138 7.59 -22.21 -5.08
CA PRO A 138 8.66 -21.66 -5.89
C PRO A 138 9.46 -20.69 -5.02
N PRO A 139 10.79 -20.65 -5.16
CA PRO A 139 11.58 -19.62 -4.47
C PRO A 139 11.07 -18.27 -4.95
N VAL A 140 10.74 -17.42 -3.97
CA VAL A 140 10.34 -16.02 -4.15
C VAL A 140 11.27 -15.38 -5.17
N THR A 141 10.76 -15.07 -6.36
CA THR A 141 11.54 -14.47 -7.43
C THR A 141 11.64 -12.97 -7.17
N ALA A 142 12.87 -12.54 -6.87
CA ALA A 142 13.40 -11.19 -7.02
C ALA A 142 12.74 -10.04 -6.24
N ALA A 143 12.83 -10.07 -4.91
CA ALA A 143 12.58 -8.88 -4.08
C ALA A 143 13.41 -7.68 -4.57
N ALA A 144 12.73 -6.71 -5.17
CA ALA A 144 13.33 -5.47 -5.63
C ALA A 144 13.54 -4.47 -4.48
N ALA A 145 14.57 -3.63 -4.59
CA ALA A 145 14.82 -2.54 -3.65
C ALA A 145 13.69 -1.52 -3.75
N GLY A 146 13.07 -1.19 -2.62
CA GLY A 146 11.87 -0.36 -2.60
C GLY A 146 12.03 1.00 -1.95
N VAL A 147 11.22 1.96 -2.39
CA VAL A 147 10.98 3.20 -1.67
C VAL A 147 9.89 2.92 -0.66
N LEU A 148 10.22 3.03 0.62
CA LEU A 148 9.25 3.09 1.70
C LEU A 148 9.10 4.55 2.06
N VAL A 149 7.92 5.12 1.82
CA VAL A 149 7.59 6.34 2.54
C VAL A 149 7.35 5.86 3.98
N HIS A 150 8.18 6.28 4.95
CA HIS A 150 7.86 6.32 6.40
C HIS A 150 7.25 7.68 6.71
#